data_AF-A0A7J3F1T3-F1
#
_entry.id   AF-A0A7J3F1T3-F1
#
_cell.length_a   1.000
_cell.length_b   1.000
_cell.length_c   1.000
_cell.angle_alpha   90.00
_cell.angle_beta   90.00
_cell.angle_gamma   90.00
#
_symmetry.space_group_name_H-M   'P 1'
#
loop_
_entity.id
_entity.type
_entity.pdbx_description
1 polymer ?
#
loop_
_entity_poly.entity_id
_entity_poly.type
_entity_poly.pdbx_seq_one_letter_code
_entity_poly.pdbx_strand_id
1 'polypeptide(L)' 'MLSIRSLVEEMGVFERNKVPLELKILGLAFYVQLSSLRRAARALSE' A
#
# COMPACT_ATOMS: atom_id res chain seq x y z
N MET A 1 2.58 11.84 -13.12
CA MET A 1 1.53 11.29 -12.24
C MET A 1 2.13 10.09 -11.51
N LEU A 2 2.17 10.08 -10.18
CA LEU A 2 2.75 8.98 -9.41
C LEU A 2 1.85 7.74 -9.53
N SER A 3 2.41 6.62 -10.03
CA SER A 3 1.71 5.35 -10.10
C SER A 3 2.06 4.48 -8.90
N ILE A 4 1.14 3.62 -8.45
CA ILE A 4 1.41 2.67 -7.35
C ILE A 4 2.60 1.77 -7.70
N ARG A 5 2.76 1.40 -8.98
CA ARG A 5 3.92 0.62 -9.47
C ARG A 5 5.24 1.34 -9.18
N SER A 6 5.34 2.62 -9.58
CA SER A 6 6.52 3.45 -9.35
C SER A 6 6.86 3.55 -7.87
N LEU A 7 5.83 3.68 -7.02
CA LEU A 7 6.00 3.73 -5.56
C LEU A 7 6.56 2.42 -4.99
N VAL A 8 6.06 1.27 -5.46
CA VAL A 8 6.56 -0.04 -5.01
C VAL A 8 8.02 -0.24 -5.41
N GLU A 9 8.38 0.15 -6.63
CA GLU A 9 9.75 0.05 -7.16
C GLU A 9 10.71 0.99 -6.40
N GLU A 10 10.32 2.25 -6.17
CA GLU A 10 11.14 3.24 -5.45
C GLU A 10 11.32 2.92 -3.96
N MET A 11 10.28 2.38 -3.31
CA MET A 11 10.35 2.10 -1.87
C MET A 11 11.16 0.83 -1.54
N GLY A 12 11.55 0.02 -2.54
CA GLY A 12 12.28 -1.23 -2.31
C GLY A 12 11.52 -2.23 -1.42
N VAL A 13 10.20 -2.07 -1.30
CA VAL A 13 9.38 -2.94 -0.44
C VAL A 13 9.29 -4.31 -1.07
N PHE A 14 9.32 -5.33 -0.23
CA PHE A 14 9.24 -6.73 -0.65
C PHE A 14 10.42 -7.23 -1.49
N GLU A 15 11.57 -6.54 -1.55
CA GLU A 15 12.76 -7.05 -2.27
C GLU A 15 13.22 -8.43 -1.79
N ARG A 16 13.11 -8.70 -0.48
CA ARG A 16 13.46 -9.99 0.11
C ARG A 16 12.43 -11.08 -0.14
N ASN A 17 11.23 -10.71 -0.55
CA ASN A 17 10.15 -11.65 -0.80
C ASN A 17 10.16 -12.01 -2.29
N LYS A 18 10.28 -13.32 -2.59
CA LYS A 18 10.12 -13.88 -3.95
C LYS A 18 8.66 -13.83 -4.42
N VAL A 19 7.99 -12.71 -4.20
CA VAL A 19 6.58 -12.47 -4.50
C VAL A 19 6.49 -11.69 -5.81
N PRO A 20 5.57 -12.05 -6.72
CA PRO A 20 5.30 -11.29 -7.95
C PRO A 20 5.01 -9.80 -7.71
N LEU A 21 5.42 -8.95 -8.65
CA LEU A 21 5.27 -7.50 -8.56
C LEU A 21 3.80 -7.08 -8.41
N GLU A 22 2.90 -7.78 -9.08
CA GLU A 22 1.46 -7.52 -9.05
C GLU A 22 0.88 -7.68 -7.63
N LEU A 23 1.35 -8.69 -6.89
CA LEU A 23 0.94 -8.92 -5.50
C LEU A 23 1.50 -7.86 -4.55
N LYS A 24 2.71 -7.36 -4.83
CA LYS A 24 3.30 -6.24 -4.08
C LYS A 24 2.48 -4.96 -4.27
N ILE A 25 2.12 -4.65 -5.52
CA ILE A 25 1.24 -3.53 -5.88
C ILE A 25 -0.11 -3.66 -5.17
N LEU A 26 -0.71 -4.85 -5.21
CA LEU A 26 -1.98 -5.12 -4.56
C LEU A 26 -1.90 -4.90 -3.05
N GLY A 27 -0.88 -5.45 -2.39
CA GLY A 27 -0.67 -5.30 -0.95
C GLY A 27 -0.51 -3.84 -0.52
N LEU A 28 0.26 -3.05 -1.29
CA LEU A 28 0.42 -1.62 -1.01
C LEU A 28 -0.88 -0.84 -1.21
N ALA A 29 -1.63 -1.12 -2.28
CA ALA A 29 -2.93 -0.50 -2.53
C ALA A 29 -3.91 -0.77 -1.37
N PHE A 30 -3.98 -2.01 -0.90
CA PHE A 30 -4.78 -2.38 0.27
C PHE A 30 -4.33 -1.67 1.54
N TYR A 31 -3.02 -1.59 1.79
CA TYR A 31 -2.51 -0.88 2.97
C TYR A 31 -2.93 0.59 2.98
N VAL A 32 -2.83 1.28 1.84
CA VAL A 32 -3.24 2.69 1.71
C VAL A 32 -4.75 2.85 1.94
N GLN A 33 -5.57 1.97 1.35
CA GLN A 33 -7.02 2.00 1.54
C GLN A 33 -7.41 1.72 3.00
N LEU A 34 -6.88 0.65 3.59
CA LEU A 34 -7.17 0.24 4.97
C LEU A 34 -6.69 1.26 6.00
N SER A 35 -5.51 1.85 5.80
CA SER A 35 -5.00 2.88 6.71
C SER A 35 -5.82 4.16 6.64
N SER A 36 -6.32 4.53 5.46
CA SER A 36 -7.24 5.67 5.27
C SER A 36 -8.59 5.39 5.94
N LEU A 37 -9.16 4.21 5.71
CA LEU A 37 -10.40 3.77 6.35
C LEU A 37 -10.28 3.76 7.88
N ARG A 38 -9.19 3.22 8.41
CA ARG A 38 -8.91 3.21 9.87
C ARG A 38 -8.83 4.62 10.45
N ARG A 39 -8.19 5.56 9.75
CA ARG A 39 -8.13 6.96 10.18
C ARG A 39 -9.51 7.61 10.19
N ALA A 40 -10.31 7.39 9.14
CA ALA A 40 -11.68 7.89 9.07
C ALA A 40 -12.56 7.32 10.19
N ALA A 41 -12.49 6.00 10.44
CA ALA A 41 -13.22 5.37 11.52
C ALA A 41 -12.83 5.91 12.91
N ARG A 42 -11.54 6.18 13.15
CA ARG A 42 -11.08 6.84 14.39
C ARG A 42 -11.68 8.23 14.56
N ALA A 43 -11.63 9.06 13.52
CA ALA A 43 -12.16 10.42 13.56
C ALA A 43 -13.68 10.49 13.78
N LEU A 44 -14.42 9.43 13.41
CA LEU A 44 -15.87 9.30 13.64
C LEU A 44 -16.23 8.66 14.99
N SER A 45 -15.24 8.12 15.71
CA SER A 45 -15.42 7.47 17.00
C SER A 45 -14.97 8.35 18.19
N GLU A 46 -14.33 9.49 17.90
CA GLU A 46 -14.12 10.60 18.84
C GLU A 46 -15.34 11.53 18.82
#